data_AF-N1J508-F1
#
_entry.id   AF-N1J508-F1
#
_cell.length_a   1.000
_cell.length_b   1.000
_cell.length_c   1.000
_cell.angle_alpha   90.00
_cell.angle_beta   90.00
_cell.angle_gamma   90.00
#
_symmetry.space_group_name_H-M   'P 1'
#
loop_
_entity.id
_entity.type
_entity.pdbx_description
1 polymer ?
#
loop_
_entity_poly.entity_id
_entity_poly.type
_entity_poly.pdbx_seq_one_letter_code
_entity_poly.pdbx_strand_id
1 'polypeptide(L)'
;ALRLLFRENLRDTHCEENLSFYLDVDEFIKACKAAIKSQPVSVKNSKTTSSNLDTIKETMAAAYGIYNAFLAPGSPCELNIDHTLRNQLATRMTKAVGHDSTMTESLAEVNKLFQEAQVSVFKLMASDSVPKFMKNPKYEQTLKNYDFDSIMLKSPTDHNMSRKAR
;
A
#
# COMPACT_ATOMS: atom_id res chain seq x y z
N ALA A 1 -16.74 -10.80 -7.37
CA ALA A 1 -17.16 -10.10 -8.61
C ALA A 1 -16.90 -8.59 -8.54
N LEU A 2 -17.35 -7.87 -7.51
CA LEU A 2 -17.23 -6.40 -7.43
C LEU A 2 -15.81 -5.83 -7.62
N ARG A 3 -14.79 -6.43 -6.98
CA ARG A 3 -13.39 -6.01 -7.17
C ARG A 3 -12.89 -6.13 -8.61
N LEU A 4 -13.36 -7.14 -9.36
CA LEU A 4 -12.99 -7.32 -10.76
C LEU A 4 -13.64 -6.26 -11.65
N LEU A 5 -14.91 -5.94 -11.40
CA LEU A 5 -15.63 -4.88 -12.11
C LEU A 5 -15.02 -3.50 -11.87
N PHE A 6 -14.61 -3.22 -10.62
CA PHE A 6 -13.93 -1.97 -10.31
C PHE A 6 -12.56 -1.87 -11.01
N ARG A 7 -11.79 -2.97 -11.06
CA ARG A 7 -10.53 -3.04 -11.82
C ARG A 7 -10.74 -2.79 -13.32
N GLU A 8 -11.79 -3.35 -13.89
CA GLU A 8 -12.14 -3.13 -15.31
C GLU A 8 -12.53 -1.67 -15.55
N ASN A 9 -13.36 -1.08 -14.69
CA ASN A 9 -13.70 0.33 -14.78
C ASN A 9 -12.47 1.24 -14.71
N LEU A 10 -11.54 0.97 -13.78
CA LEU A 10 -10.32 1.77 -13.67
C LEU A 10 -9.49 1.71 -14.95
N ARG A 11 -9.40 0.55 -15.59
CA ARG A 11 -8.72 0.38 -16.88
C ARG A 11 -9.42 1.15 -18.00
N ASP A 12 -10.75 1.07 -18.08
CA ASP A 12 -11.54 1.81 -19.06
C ASP A 12 -11.36 3.34 -18.89
N THR A 13 -11.13 3.79 -17.65
CA THR A 13 -10.88 5.21 -17.32
C THR A 13 -9.42 5.61 -17.28
N HIS A 14 -8.48 4.71 -17.60
CA HIS A 14 -7.03 4.96 -17.56
C HIS A 14 -6.56 5.46 -16.18
N CYS A 15 -7.01 4.77 -15.13
CA CYS A 15 -6.72 5.08 -13.72
C CYS A 15 -6.32 3.83 -12.93
N GLU A 16 -6.01 2.71 -13.61
CA GLU A 16 -5.66 1.44 -12.98
C GLU A 16 -4.34 1.47 -12.20
N GLU A 17 -3.48 2.44 -12.50
CA GLU A 17 -2.24 2.67 -11.78
C GLU A 17 -2.48 2.98 -10.30
N ASN A 18 -3.58 3.68 -9.98
CA ASN A 18 -3.94 4.01 -8.59
C ASN A 18 -4.17 2.76 -7.74
N LEU A 19 -4.89 1.78 -8.29
CA LEU A 19 -5.16 0.53 -7.57
C LEU A 19 -3.92 -0.37 -7.55
N SER A 20 -3.14 -0.40 -8.63
CA SER A 20 -1.91 -1.18 -8.70
C SER A 20 -0.91 -0.70 -7.65
N PHE A 21 -0.67 0.61 -7.60
CA PHE A 21 0.15 1.22 -6.55
C PHE A 21 -0.35 0.92 -5.14
N TYR A 22 -1.65 1.04 -4.89
CA TYR A 22 -2.22 0.78 -3.57
C TYR A 22 -1.90 -0.64 -3.09
N LEU A 23 -2.00 -1.64 -3.98
CA LEU A 23 -1.74 -3.05 -3.68
C LEU A 23 -0.25 -3.33 -3.49
N ASP A 24 0.60 -2.81 -4.37
CA ASP A 24 2.06 -2.99 -4.29
C ASP A 24 2.61 -2.38 -3.00
N VAL A 25 2.09 -1.20 -2.61
CA VAL A 25 2.44 -0.57 -1.33
C VAL A 25 1.92 -1.36 -0.13
N ASP A 26 0.73 -1.95 -0.18
CA ASP A 26 0.21 -2.80 0.91
C ASP A 26 1.11 -4.03 1.14
N GLU A 27 1.56 -4.68 0.06
CA GLU A 27 2.50 -5.78 0.13
C GLU A 27 3.86 -5.34 0.68
N PHE A 28 4.39 -4.23 0.17
CA PHE A 28 5.64 -3.65 0.67
C PHE A 28 5.56 -3.30 2.17
N ILE A 29 4.48 -2.69 2.65
CA ILE A 29 4.31 -2.33 4.07
C ILE A 29 4.35 -3.59 4.94
N LYS A 30 3.74 -4.70 4.50
CA LYS A 30 3.78 -5.97 5.22
C LYS A 30 5.20 -6.53 5.26
N ALA A 31 5.90 -6.54 4.13
CA ALA A 31 7.28 -7.00 4.03
C ALA A 31 8.23 -6.16 4.92
N CYS A 32 8.09 -4.84 4.88
CA CYS A 32 8.85 -3.90 5.70
C CYS A 32 8.63 -4.12 7.19
N LYS A 33 7.37 -4.29 7.64
CA LYS A 33 7.06 -4.60 9.04
C LYS A 33 7.67 -5.93 9.49
N ALA A 34 7.69 -6.94 8.62
CA ALA A 34 8.33 -8.22 8.91
C ALA A 34 9.86 -8.06 9.03
N ALA A 35 10.50 -7.38 8.09
CA ALA A 35 11.95 -7.13 8.06
C ALA A 35 12.45 -6.30 9.27
N ILE A 36 11.66 -5.31 9.72
CA ILE A 36 12.02 -4.51 10.89
C ILE A 36 11.82 -5.31 12.19
N LYS A 37 10.77 -6.14 12.30
CA LYS A 37 10.50 -6.96 13.49
C LYS A 37 11.48 -8.11 13.68
N SER A 38 12.09 -8.62 12.61
CA SER A 38 13.06 -9.72 12.69
C SER A 38 14.45 -9.28 13.19
N GLN A 39 14.63 -8.00 13.53
CA GLN A 39 15.84 -7.52 14.20
C GLN A 39 15.99 -8.17 15.58
N PRO A 40 17.07 -8.94 15.81
CA PRO A 40 17.29 -9.57 17.11
C PRO A 40 17.61 -8.50 18.15
N VAL A 41 16.76 -8.40 19.17
CA VAL A 41 17.04 -7.65 20.40
C VAL A 41 18.19 -8.36 21.11
N SER A 42 19.42 -7.88 20.90
CA SER A 42 20.63 -8.30 21.62
C SER A 42 20.92 -9.81 21.66
N VAL A 43 21.40 -10.41 20.57
CA VAL A 43 22.24 -11.63 20.68
C VAL A 43 23.35 -11.60 19.62
N LYS A 44 24.61 -11.63 20.06
CA LYS A 44 25.84 -11.62 19.25
C LYS A 44 26.03 -12.94 18.48
N ASN A 45 25.17 -13.24 17.51
CA ASN A 45 25.39 -14.32 16.55
C ASN A 45 25.60 -13.75 15.13
N SER A 46 26.86 -13.71 14.70
CA SER A 46 27.33 -13.08 13.46
C SER A 46 26.69 -13.61 12.16
N LYS A 47 26.11 -14.81 12.14
CA LYS A 47 25.44 -15.38 10.95
C LYS A 47 23.98 -14.93 10.77
N THR A 48 23.31 -14.50 11.85
CA THR A 48 21.90 -14.05 11.81
C THR A 48 21.80 -12.57 11.46
N THR A 49 22.86 -11.79 11.69
CA THR A 49 22.91 -10.37 11.33
C THR A 49 23.01 -10.15 9.82
N SER A 50 23.73 -11.02 9.09
CA SER A 50 23.86 -10.91 7.63
C SER A 50 22.53 -11.18 6.91
N SER A 51 21.80 -12.24 7.30
CA SER A 51 20.53 -12.60 6.66
C SER A 51 19.44 -11.54 6.83
N ASN A 52 19.40 -10.86 7.99
CA ASN A 52 18.45 -9.77 8.23
C ASN A 52 18.77 -8.53 7.39
N LEU A 53 20.05 -8.22 7.21
CA LEU A 53 20.50 -7.11 6.37
C LEU A 53 20.15 -7.36 4.90
N ASP A 54 20.25 -8.61 4.43
CA ASP A 54 19.84 -9.01 3.08
C ASP A 54 18.34 -8.81 2.87
N THR A 55 17.49 -9.18 3.84
CA THR A 55 16.04 -8.91 3.79
C THR A 55 15.71 -7.42 3.76
N ILE A 56 16.45 -6.59 4.52
CA ILE A 56 16.28 -5.13 4.48
C ILE A 56 16.66 -4.59 3.09
N LYS A 57 17.77 -5.07 2.50
CA LYS A 57 18.22 -4.68 1.15
C LYS A 57 17.20 -5.08 0.09
N GLU A 58 16.66 -6.29 0.17
CA GLU A 58 15.61 -6.77 -0.75
C GLU A 58 14.33 -5.93 -0.61
N THR A 59 13.91 -5.64 0.62
CA THR A 59 12.73 -4.80 0.87
C THR A 59 12.93 -3.37 0.34
N MET A 60 14.14 -2.81 0.52
CA MET A 60 14.49 -1.51 -0.06
C MET A 60 14.50 -1.55 -1.59
N ALA A 61 15.00 -2.63 -2.20
CA ALA A 61 14.94 -2.81 -3.66
C ALA A 61 13.48 -2.84 -4.18
N ALA A 62 12.57 -3.49 -3.45
CA ALA A 62 11.14 -3.45 -3.76
C ALA A 62 10.58 -2.02 -3.69
N ALA A 63 11.00 -1.20 -2.72
CA ALA A 63 10.61 0.20 -2.65
C ALA A 63 11.07 1.00 -3.89
N TYR A 64 12.28 0.74 -4.39
CA TYR A 64 12.78 1.37 -5.63
C TYR A 64 11.94 0.96 -6.84
N GLY A 65 11.53 -0.30 -6.91
CA GLY A 65 10.61 -0.78 -7.95
C GLY A 65 9.31 0.03 -7.98
N ILE A 66 8.66 0.19 -6.82
CA ILE A 66 7.41 0.96 -6.68
C ILE A 66 7.63 2.44 -7.04
N TYR A 67 8.70 3.05 -6.51
CA TYR A 67 8.99 4.45 -6.77
C TYR A 67 9.20 4.70 -8.28
N ASN A 68 10.03 3.89 -8.94
CA ASN A 68 10.33 4.05 -10.36
C ASN A 68 9.11 3.81 -11.25
N ALA A 69 8.22 2.91 -10.85
CA ALA A 69 7.03 2.57 -11.63
C ALA A 69 5.93 3.65 -11.55
N PHE A 70 5.74 4.29 -10.39
CA PHE A 70 4.55 5.11 -10.13
C PHE A 70 4.82 6.56 -9.69
N LEU A 71 6.02 6.88 -9.23
CA LEU A 71 6.32 8.16 -8.54
C LEU A 71 7.49 8.93 -9.15
N ALA A 72 8.39 8.25 -9.84
CA ALA A 72 9.46 8.88 -10.57
C ALA A 72 8.89 9.79 -11.67
N PRO A 73 9.47 10.99 -11.88
CA PRO A 73 9.04 11.87 -12.96
C PRO A 73 9.09 11.16 -14.32
N GLY A 74 7.99 11.24 -15.09
CA GLY A 74 7.91 10.62 -16.41
C GLY A 74 7.69 9.11 -16.40
N SER A 75 7.36 8.52 -15.25
CA SER A 75 6.95 7.10 -15.21
C SER A 75 5.66 6.92 -16.04
N PRO A 76 5.50 5.80 -16.76
CA PRO A 76 4.30 5.56 -17.58
C PRO A 76 3.01 5.47 -16.74
N CYS A 77 3.14 5.19 -15.45
CA CYS A 77 2.04 5.02 -14.50
C CYS A 77 2.08 6.09 -13.39
N GLU A 78 2.48 7.31 -13.75
CA GLU A 78 2.75 8.39 -12.80
C GLU A 78 1.50 8.83 -12.03
N LEU A 79 1.56 8.78 -10.70
CA LEU A 79 0.41 9.05 -9.83
C LEU A 79 0.14 10.53 -9.57
N ASN A 80 -1.14 10.88 -9.49
CA ASN A 80 -1.58 12.21 -9.08
C ASN A 80 -1.66 12.35 -7.54
N ILE A 81 -0.52 12.52 -6.88
CA ILE A 81 -0.41 12.81 -5.44
C ILE A 81 0.22 14.17 -5.17
N ASP A 82 0.09 14.66 -3.94
CA ASP A 82 0.65 15.94 -3.52
C ASP A 82 2.14 16.07 -3.82
N HIS A 83 2.54 17.22 -4.36
CA HIS A 83 3.90 17.49 -4.78
C HIS A 83 4.90 17.47 -3.61
N THR A 84 4.47 17.89 -2.41
CA THR A 84 5.32 17.84 -1.20
C THR A 84 5.65 16.40 -0.84
N LEU A 85 4.65 15.52 -0.83
CA LEU A 85 4.82 14.11 -0.51
C LEU A 85 5.73 13.41 -1.53
N ARG A 86 5.53 13.71 -2.81
CA ARG A 86 6.39 13.20 -3.90
C ARG A 86 7.85 13.61 -3.71
N ASN A 87 8.10 14.88 -3.38
CA ASN A 87 9.46 15.37 -3.15
C ASN A 87 10.12 14.74 -1.92
N GLN A 88 9.35 14.48 -0.87
CA GLN A 88 9.85 13.77 0.30
C GLN A 88 10.26 12.34 -0.06
N LEU A 89 9.45 11.62 -0.85
CA LEU A 89 9.78 10.29 -1.36
C LEU A 89 11.05 10.32 -2.23
N ALA A 90 11.14 11.22 -3.21
CA ALA A 90 12.33 11.36 -4.05
C ALA A 90 13.60 11.63 -3.23
N THR A 91 13.51 12.51 -2.22
CA THR A 91 14.63 12.83 -1.33
C THR A 91 15.06 11.63 -0.49
N ARG A 92 14.11 10.84 0.04
CA ARG A 92 14.46 9.66 0.84
C ARG A 92 15.02 8.53 -0.02
N MET A 93 14.45 8.30 -1.20
CA MET A 93 14.90 7.26 -2.12
C MET A 93 16.32 7.53 -2.64
N THR A 94 16.75 8.79 -2.78
CA THR A 94 18.13 9.13 -3.18
C THR A 94 19.12 9.09 -2.01
N LYS A 95 18.69 9.37 -0.78
CA LYS A 95 19.54 9.30 0.42
C LYS A 95 19.74 7.90 0.98
N ALA A 96 18.84 6.96 0.70
CA ALA A 96 18.87 5.61 1.25
C ALA A 96 19.97 4.71 0.63
N VAL A 97 21.01 5.26 0.01
CA VAL A 97 22.08 4.50 -0.66
C VAL A 97 23.41 4.73 0.07
N GLY A 98 24.01 3.67 0.62
CA GLY A 98 25.45 3.62 0.88
C GLY A 98 25.93 3.26 2.29
N HIS A 99 25.06 3.15 3.30
CA HIS A 99 25.49 2.79 4.66
C HIS A 99 24.60 1.72 5.29
N ASP A 100 25.16 0.51 5.48
CA ASP A 100 24.47 -0.63 6.08
C ASP A 100 23.88 -0.34 7.48
N SER A 101 24.49 0.60 8.23
CA SER A 101 24.04 0.98 9.58
C SER A 101 22.75 1.80 9.61
N THR A 102 22.39 2.51 8.54
CA THR A 102 21.21 3.40 8.48
C THR A 102 20.09 2.85 7.59
N MET A 103 20.27 1.66 7.01
CA MET A 103 19.29 1.04 6.10
C MET A 103 17.95 0.80 6.80
N THR A 104 17.94 0.32 8.04
CA THR A 104 16.71 0.07 8.80
C THR A 104 15.92 1.35 9.05
N GLU A 105 16.60 2.43 9.42
CA GLU A 105 15.99 3.75 9.65
C GLU A 105 15.44 4.31 8.34
N SER A 106 16.22 4.23 7.26
CA SER A 106 15.81 4.64 5.92
C SER A 106 14.56 3.89 5.46
N LEU A 107 14.52 2.57 5.66
CA LEU A 107 13.38 1.73 5.31
C LEU A 107 12.13 2.10 6.12
N ALA A 108 12.28 2.40 7.42
CA ALA A 108 11.18 2.84 8.27
C ALA A 108 10.57 4.17 7.80
N GLU A 109 11.42 5.11 7.39
CA GLU A 109 10.98 6.42 6.87
C GLU A 109 10.29 6.29 5.50
N VAL A 110 10.85 5.49 4.58
CA VAL A 110 10.21 5.20 3.28
C VAL A 110 8.85 4.56 3.49
N ASN A 111 8.73 3.61 4.42
CA ASN A 111 7.47 2.98 4.79
C ASN A 111 6.43 3.97 5.32
N LYS A 112 6.85 4.95 6.12
CA LYS A 112 5.93 6.02 6.56
C LYS A 112 5.41 6.83 5.36
N LEU A 113 6.30 7.24 4.47
CA LEU A 113 5.92 8.05 3.31
C LEU A 113 5.02 7.28 2.33
N PHE A 114 5.27 5.99 2.12
CA PHE A 114 4.39 5.14 1.32
C PHE A 114 3.02 4.93 1.96
N GLN A 115 2.91 4.85 3.29
CA GLN A 115 1.60 4.84 3.96
C GLN A 115 0.83 6.15 3.70
N GLU A 116 1.49 7.30 3.78
CA GLU A 116 0.88 8.59 3.45
C GLU A 116 0.42 8.65 1.99
N ALA A 117 1.24 8.16 1.06
CA ALA A 117 0.90 8.10 -0.36
C ALA A 117 -0.27 7.14 -0.63
N GLN A 118 -0.26 5.97 0.00
CA GLN A 118 -1.34 4.98 -0.10
C GLN A 118 -2.68 5.57 0.37
N VAL A 119 -2.67 6.32 1.48
CA VAL A 119 -3.88 7.01 1.97
C VAL A 119 -4.34 8.08 0.98
N SER A 120 -3.43 8.84 0.38
CA SER A 120 -3.75 9.85 -0.64
C SER A 120 -4.43 9.20 -1.86
N VAL A 121 -3.85 8.12 -2.40
CA VAL A 121 -4.37 7.39 -3.55
C VAL A 121 -5.70 6.69 -3.22
N PHE A 122 -5.84 6.14 -2.01
CA PHE A 122 -7.11 5.60 -1.54
C PHE A 122 -8.21 6.66 -1.54
N LYS A 123 -7.93 7.84 -0.98
CA LYS A 123 -8.89 8.96 -0.95
C LYS A 123 -9.25 9.42 -2.36
N LEU A 124 -8.27 9.52 -3.25
CA LEU A 124 -8.47 9.87 -4.66
C LEU A 124 -9.44 8.88 -5.34
N MET A 125 -9.17 7.57 -5.22
CA MET A 125 -10.07 6.56 -5.79
C MET A 125 -11.46 6.61 -5.14
N ALA A 126 -11.54 6.82 -3.82
CA ALA A 126 -12.81 6.89 -3.11
C ALA A 126 -13.65 8.11 -3.47
N SER A 127 -13.03 9.27 -3.74
CA SER A 127 -13.73 10.51 -4.07
C SER A 127 -14.03 10.67 -5.57
N ASP A 128 -13.24 10.04 -6.45
CA ASP A 128 -13.37 10.22 -7.89
C ASP A 128 -13.76 8.92 -8.60
N SER A 129 -12.94 7.87 -8.51
CA SER A 129 -13.14 6.64 -9.28
C SER A 129 -14.36 5.82 -8.82
N VAL A 130 -14.60 5.73 -7.52
CA VAL A 130 -15.69 4.93 -6.94
C VAL A 130 -17.07 5.53 -7.28
N PRO A 131 -17.33 6.84 -7.10
CA PRO A 131 -18.61 7.43 -7.51
C PRO A 131 -18.88 7.30 -9.01
N LYS A 132 -17.83 7.42 -9.85
CA LYS A 132 -17.94 7.20 -11.30
C LYS A 132 -18.28 5.75 -11.63
N PHE A 133 -17.62 4.79 -10.99
CA PHE A 133 -17.92 3.37 -11.14
C PHE A 133 -19.37 3.05 -10.78
N MET A 134 -19.86 3.58 -9.65
CA MET A 134 -21.23 3.36 -9.19
C MET A 134 -22.30 3.91 -10.13
N LYS A 135 -21.98 4.97 -10.87
CA LYS A 135 -22.88 5.63 -11.83
C LYS A 135 -22.68 5.16 -13.28
N ASN A 136 -21.72 4.28 -13.53
CA ASN A 136 -21.41 3.82 -14.88
C ASN A 136 -22.52 2.88 -15.41
N PRO A 137 -23.23 3.24 -16.50
CA PRO A 137 -24.34 2.44 -17.02
C PRO A 137 -23.95 0.99 -17.37
N LYS A 138 -22.68 0.77 -17.77
CA LYS A 138 -22.14 -0.58 -18.08
C LYS A 138 -22.21 -1.51 -16.87
N TYR A 139 -22.04 -0.98 -15.66
CA TYR A 139 -21.98 -1.77 -14.43
C TYR A 139 -23.24 -1.62 -13.56
N GLU A 140 -24.09 -0.61 -13.84
CA GLU A 140 -25.24 -0.22 -13.02
C GLU A 140 -26.20 -1.38 -12.71
N GLN A 141 -26.59 -2.19 -13.70
CA GLN A 141 -27.50 -3.32 -13.47
C GLN A 141 -26.89 -4.39 -12.55
N THR A 142 -25.61 -4.72 -12.78
CA THR A 142 -24.88 -5.68 -11.95
C THR A 142 -24.68 -5.18 -10.53
N LEU A 143 -24.49 -3.87 -10.35
CA LEU A 143 -24.33 -3.22 -9.05
C LEU A 143 -25.65 -3.10 -8.28
N LYS A 144 -26.78 -2.84 -8.95
CA LYS A 144 -28.12 -2.82 -8.33
C LYS A 144 -28.52 -4.16 -7.75
N ASN A 145 -28.07 -5.24 -8.36
CA ASN A 145 -28.32 -6.60 -7.89
C ASN A 145 -27.29 -7.06 -6.82
N TYR A 146 -26.31 -6.21 -6.50
CA TYR A 146 -25.31 -6.49 -5.48
C TYR A 146 -25.82 -6.01 -4.12
N ASP A 147 -26.00 -6.95 -3.18
CA ASP A 147 -26.40 -6.63 -1.81
C ASP A 147 -25.21 -6.04 -1.02
N PHE A 148 -25.13 -4.71 -0.98
CA PHE A 148 -24.12 -3.98 -0.21
C PHE A 148 -24.34 -4.06 1.31
N ASP A 149 -25.58 -4.28 1.75
CA ASP A 149 -25.94 -4.33 3.18
C ASP A 149 -25.35 -5.59 3.83
N SER A 150 -25.31 -6.71 3.10
CA SER A 150 -24.66 -7.95 3.54
C SER A 150 -23.14 -7.83 3.79
N ILE A 151 -22.48 -6.84 3.15
CA ILE A 151 -21.03 -6.62 3.24
C ILE A 151 -20.69 -5.72 4.44
N MET A 152 -21.52 -4.71 4.72
CA MET A 152 -21.34 -3.79 5.86
C MET A 152 -21.53 -4.48 7.21
N LEU A 153 -22.35 -5.53 7.29
CA LEU A 153 -22.58 -6.33 8.50
C LEU A 153 -21.44 -7.31 8.84
N LYS A 154 -20.38 -7.39 8.02
CA LYS A 154 -19.20 -8.24 8.27
C LYS A 154 -17.99 -7.50 8.84
N SER A 155 -18.16 -6.28 9.35
CA SER A 155 -17.16 -5.68 10.25
C SER A 155 -17.13 -6.47 11.57
N PRO A 156 -15.94 -6.88 12.07
CA PRO A 156 -15.85 -7.59 13.34
C PRO A 156 -15.94 -6.58 14.48
N THR A 157 -17.16 -6.20 14.83
CA THR A 157 -17.45 -5.54 16.11
C THR A 157 -18.43 -6.38 16.90
N ASP A 158 -17.93 -6.84 18.05
CA ASP A 158 -18.63 -7.38 19.22
C ASP A 158 -19.16 -8.81 19.17
N HIS A 159 -18.23 -9.76 19.21
CA HIS A 159 -18.47 -11.09 19.76
C HIS A 159 -17.94 -11.21 21.20
N ASN A 160 -18.42 -10.38 22.15
CA ASN A 160 -18.27 -10.72 23.57
C ASN A 160 -19.22 -9.98 24.52
N MET A 161 -20.51 -10.33 24.55
CA MET A 161 -21.29 -10.18 25.79
C MET A 161 -22.55 -11.06 25.79
N SER A 162 -22.37 -12.34 26.10
CA SER A 162 -23.39 -13.13 26.84
C SER A 162 -22.86 -14.52 27.17
N ARG A 163 -22.01 -14.57 28.21
CA ARG A 163 -21.97 -15.71 29.13
C ARG A 163 -21.93 -15.15 30.55
N LYS A 164 -23.10 -14.87 31.12
CA LYS A 164 -23.43 -15.05 32.54
C LYS A 164 -24.87 -14.61 32.84
N ALA A 165 -25.47 -15.32 33.80
CA ALA A 165 -26.85 -15.31 34.27
C ALA A 165 -27.80 -16.02 33.28
N ARG A 166 -28.44 -17.15 33.63
CA ARG A 166 -28.95 -17.60 34.93
C ARG A 166 -29.05 -19.11 34.95
#